data_AF-A0A924PQY3-F1
#
_entry.id   AF-A0A924PQY3-F1
#
_cell.length_a   1.000
_cell.length_b   1.000
_cell.length_c   1.000
_cell.angle_alpha   90.00
_cell.angle_beta   90.00
_cell.angle_gamma   90.00
#
_symmetry.space_group_name_H-M   'P 1'
#
loop_
_entity.id
_entity.type
_entity.pdbx_description
1 polymer ?
#
loop_
_entity_poly.entity_id
_entity_poly.type
_entity_poly.pdbx_seq_one_letter_code
_entity_poly.pdbx_strand_id
1 'polypeptide(L)' 'MSLLATAPAHAEEEKILNVYNWSNYIAPDTIDNFEKEFGIKVRYDNFDSNEVVHAKLVAGKTGYDVVMPSSYWAKMQA' A
#
# COMPACT_ATOMS: atom_id res chain seq x y z
N MET A 1 -42.55 13.69 24.84
CA MET A 1 -41.10 13.61 25.11
C MET A 1 -40.52 12.72 24.03
N SER A 2 -39.91 13.29 22.98
CA SER A 2 -39.35 12.50 21.87
C SER A 2 -37.86 12.27 22.13
N LEU A 3 -37.43 11.03 22.19
CA LEU A 3 -36.04 10.64 22.43
C LEU A 3 -35.33 10.51 21.07
N LEU A 4 -34.44 11.45 20.74
CA LEU A 4 -33.52 11.26 19.61
C LEU A 4 -32.46 10.25 20.02
N ALA A 5 -32.43 9.10 19.36
CA ALA A 5 -31.32 8.15 19.47
C ALA A 5 -30.16 8.65 18.58
N THR A 6 -29.06 9.06 19.20
CA THR A 6 -27.78 9.30 18.53
C THR A 6 -27.13 7.97 18.18
N ALA A 7 -27.03 7.64 16.89
CA ALA A 7 -26.23 6.52 16.42
C ALA A 7 -24.73 6.81 16.60
N PRO A 8 -23.89 5.81 16.92
CA PRO A 8 -22.45 6.03 17.00
C PRO A 8 -21.90 6.38 15.62
N ALA A 9 -21.15 7.47 15.53
CA ALA A 9 -20.36 7.78 14.35
C ALA A 9 -19.26 6.71 14.23
N HIS A 10 -19.36 5.86 13.21
CA HIS A 10 -18.26 4.99 12.84
C HIS A 10 -17.15 5.90 12.31
N ALA A 11 -16.03 6.01 13.04
CA ALA A 11 -14.84 6.62 12.46
C ALA A 11 -14.43 5.72 11.30
N GLU A 12 -14.55 6.22 10.07
CA GLU A 12 -14.15 5.48 8.88
C GLU A 12 -12.64 5.28 8.96
N GLU A 13 -12.20 4.03 9.09
CA GLU A 13 -10.78 3.69 9.17
C GLU A 13 -10.10 4.18 7.88
N GLU A 14 -9.04 4.98 8.04
CA GLU A 14 -8.37 5.60 6.89
C GLU A 14 -7.83 4.51 5.97
N LYS A 15 -8.37 4.44 4.74
CA LYS A 15 -7.98 3.41 3.77
C LYS A 15 -6.62 3.79 3.21
N ILE A 16 -5.60 3.04 3.60
CA ILE A 16 -4.22 3.22 3.14
C ILE A 16 -3.77 1.97 2.37
N LEU A 17 -3.35 2.16 1.12
CA LEU A 17 -2.67 1.16 0.31
C LEU A 17 -1.16 1.30 0.47
N ASN A 18 -0.49 0.25 0.92
CA ASN A 18 0.95 0.23 1.15
C ASN A 18 1.65 -0.47 -0.02
N VAL A 19 2.42 0.31 -0.80
CA VAL A 19 3.08 -0.15 -2.02
C VAL A 19 4.60 -0.08 -1.86
N TYR A 20 5.30 -1.12 -2.33
CA TYR A 20 6.76 -1.16 -2.40
C TYR A 20 7.22 -1.49 -3.81
N ASN A 21 7.88 -0.54 -4.49
CA ASN A 21 8.27 -0.67 -5.89
C ASN A 21 9.69 -0.17 -6.16
N TRP A 22 10.20 -0.41 -7.37
CA TRP A 22 11.47 0.14 -7.83
C TRP A 22 11.47 1.68 -7.86
N SER A 23 12.61 2.27 -7.55
CA SER A 23 12.85 3.70 -7.76
C SER A 23 12.65 4.10 -9.23
N ASN A 24 12.04 5.27 -9.47
CA ASN A 24 11.81 5.85 -10.80
C ASN A 24 10.97 4.98 -11.76
N TYR A 25 10.08 4.13 -11.22
CA TYR A 25 9.32 3.16 -12.01
C TYR A 25 7.82 3.48 -12.11
N ILE A 26 7.42 4.70 -11.74
CA ILE A 26 6.04 5.19 -11.78
C ILE A 26 6.02 6.62 -12.33
N ALA A 27 4.95 7.00 -13.02
CA ALA A 27 4.79 8.37 -13.47
C ALA A 27 4.49 9.30 -12.27
N PRO A 28 4.94 10.56 -12.27
CA PRO A 28 4.83 11.46 -11.11
C PRO A 28 3.40 11.71 -10.63
N ASP A 29 2.42 11.57 -11.50
CA ASP A 29 1.00 11.86 -11.26
C ASP A 29 0.17 10.61 -10.94
N THR A 30 0.75 9.41 -11.00
CA THR A 30 -0.02 8.16 -10.85
C THR A 30 -0.63 8.03 -9.47
N ILE A 31 0.12 8.41 -8.41
CA ILE A 31 -0.36 8.33 -7.04
C ILE A 31 -1.48 9.34 -6.81
N ASP A 32 -1.26 10.61 -7.16
CA ASP A 32 -2.26 11.67 -6.99
C ASP A 32 -3.57 11.36 -7.72
N ASN A 33 -3.47 10.84 -8.96
CA ASN A 33 -4.64 10.43 -9.73
C ASN A 33 -5.36 9.24 -9.07
N PHE A 34 -4.64 8.24 -8.57
CA PHE A 34 -5.21 7.10 -7.86
C PHE A 34 -5.92 7.53 -6.56
N GLU A 35 -5.27 8.37 -5.73
CA GLU A 35 -5.88 8.86 -4.49
C GLU A 35 -7.17 9.65 -4.78
N LYS A 36 -7.17 10.46 -5.84
CA LYS A 36 -8.32 11.25 -6.27
C LYS A 36 -9.47 10.39 -6.79
N GLU A 37 -9.18 9.34 -7.55
CA GLU A 37 -10.19 8.47 -8.13
C GLU A 37 -10.85 7.57 -7.09
N PHE A 38 -10.06 6.99 -6.19
CA PHE A 38 -10.54 5.96 -5.27
C PHE A 38 -10.76 6.44 -3.84
N GLY A 39 -10.28 7.64 -3.48
CA GLY A 39 -10.34 8.15 -2.10
C GLY A 39 -9.50 7.32 -1.12
N ILE A 40 -8.47 6.64 -1.62
CA ILE A 40 -7.57 5.77 -0.85
C ILE A 40 -6.20 6.44 -0.80
N LYS A 41 -5.62 6.56 0.39
CA LYS A 41 -4.25 7.06 0.55
C LYS A 41 -3.24 6.02 0.12
N VAL A 42 -2.14 6.43 -0.49
CA VAL A 42 -1.07 5.51 -0.88
C VAL A 42 0.21 5.82 -0.12
N ARG A 43 0.67 4.87 0.70
CA ARG A 43 2.05 4.87 1.20
C ARG A 43 2.94 4.19 0.16
N TYR A 44 3.70 4.98 -0.57
CA TYR A 44 4.57 4.50 -1.63
C TYR A 44 6.04 4.54 -1.22
N ASP A 45 6.63 3.37 -1.01
CA ASP A 45 8.05 3.22 -0.70
C ASP A 45 8.82 2.69 -1.91
N ASN A 46 10.08 3.07 -2.02
CA ASN A 46 10.97 2.66 -3.11
C ASN A 46 12.09 1.73 -2.63
N PHE A 47 12.55 0.87 -3.54
CA PHE A 47 13.76 0.08 -3.39
C PHE A 47 14.62 0.07 -4.64
N ASP A 48 15.92 -0.21 -4.43
CA ASP A 48 16.92 -0.20 -5.50
C ASP A 48 17.55 -1.59 -5.78
N SER A 49 17.19 -2.61 -5.00
CA SER A 49 17.70 -3.97 -5.18
C SER A 49 16.70 -5.05 -4.75
N ASN A 50 16.76 -6.22 -5.39
CA ASN A 50 15.90 -7.34 -5.04
C ASN A 50 16.27 -7.96 -3.69
N GLU A 51 17.55 -7.88 -3.28
CA GLU A 51 18.06 -8.40 -2.02
C GLU A 51 17.39 -7.71 -0.83
N VAL A 52 17.21 -6.38 -0.91
CA VAL A 52 16.51 -5.59 0.12
C VAL A 52 15.05 -5.99 0.22
N VAL A 53 14.39 -6.20 -0.92
CA VAL A 53 12.99 -6.64 -0.96
C VAL A 53 12.84 -8.04 -0.39
N HIS A 54 13.72 -8.95 -0.78
CA HIS A 54 13.69 -10.32 -0.31
C HIS A 54 13.90 -10.42 1.19
N ALA A 55 14.87 -9.70 1.75
CA ALA A 55 15.10 -9.68 3.19
C ALA A 55 13.85 -9.24 3.97
N LYS A 56 13.15 -8.20 3.48
CA LYS A 56 11.86 -7.77 4.07
C LYS A 56 10.78 -8.84 3.95
N LEU A 57 10.63 -9.46 2.79
CA LEU A 57 9.59 -10.47 2.56
C LEU A 57 9.82 -11.74 3.38
N VAL A 58 11.07 -12.21 3.50
CA VAL A 58 11.44 -13.36 4.35
C VAL A 58 11.24 -13.08 5.84
N ALA A 59 11.52 -11.85 6.29
CA ALA A 59 11.27 -11.45 7.67
C ALA A 59 9.77 -11.47 8.03
N GLY A 60 8.88 -11.40 7.02
CA GLY A 60 7.44 -11.40 7.19
C GLY A 60 6.91 -10.11 7.81
N LYS A 61 5.58 -10.04 8.03
CA LYS A 61 4.87 -8.88 8.59
C LYS A 61 5.32 -7.54 7.98
N THR A 62 5.46 -7.52 6.66
CA THR A 62 6.09 -6.42 5.93
C THR A 62 5.29 -5.11 6.00
N GLY A 63 3.97 -5.22 6.22
CA GLY A 63 3.06 -4.09 6.19
C GLY A 63 2.91 -3.47 4.80
N TYR A 64 3.19 -4.24 3.73
CA TYR A 64 2.92 -3.87 2.35
C TYR A 64 1.83 -4.77 1.77
N ASP A 65 0.90 -4.16 1.05
CA ASP A 65 -0.20 -4.83 0.36
C ASP A 65 0.24 -5.26 -1.06
N VAL A 66 1.11 -4.47 -1.69
CA VAL A 66 1.63 -4.72 -3.04
C VAL A 66 3.14 -4.54 -3.06
N VAL A 67 3.85 -5.54 -3.59
CA VAL A 67 5.30 -5.49 -3.81
C VAL A 67 5.62 -5.94 -5.23
N MET A 68 6.52 -5.24 -5.93
CA MET A 68 6.88 -5.50 -7.33
C MET A 68 8.32 -6.01 -7.52
N PRO A 69 8.67 -7.24 -7.09
CA PRO A 69 9.99 -7.80 -7.35
C PRO A 69 10.18 -8.14 -8.83
N SER A 70 11.44 -8.31 -9.26
CA SER A 70 11.71 -8.85 -10.60
C SER A 70 11.17 -10.28 -10.76
N SER A 71 10.86 -10.68 -12.00
CA SER A 71 10.19 -11.96 -12.29
C SER A 71 10.94 -13.21 -11.81
N TYR A 72 12.28 -13.16 -11.79
CA TYR A 72 13.10 -14.22 -11.20
C TYR A 72 12.86 -14.36 -9.69
N TRP A 73 12.81 -13.24 -8.98
CA TRP A 73 12.59 -13.20 -7.54
C TRP A 73 11.16 -13.52 -7.14
N ALA A 74 10.17 -13.06 -7.91
CA ALA A 74 8.77 -13.39 -7.69
C ALA A 74 8.54 -14.91 -7.67
N LYS A 75 9.18 -15.65 -8.58
CA LYS A 75 9.09 -17.11 -8.64
C LYS A 75 9.66 -17.84 -7.43
N MET A 76 10.65 -17.27 -6.73
CA MET A 76 11.23 -17.89 -5.55
C MET A 76 10.36 -17.74 -4.29
N GLN A 77 9.29 -16.95 -4.36
CA GLN A 77 8.40 -16.66 -3.23
C GLN A 77 6.98 -17.21 -3.38
N ALA A 78 6.67 -17.81 -4.54
CA ALA A 78 5.42 -18.54 -4.78
C ALA A 78 5.60 -20.02 -4.41
#